data_AF-W9GBY7-F1
#
_entry.id   AF-W9GBY7-F1
#
_cell.length_a   1.000
_cell.length_b   1.000
_cell.length_c   1.000
_cell.angle_alpha   90.00
_cell.angle_beta   90.00
_cell.angle_gamma   90.00
#
_symmetry.space_group_name_H-M   'P 1'
#
loop_
_entity.id
_entity.type
_entity.pdbx_description
1 polymer ?
#
loop_
_entity_poly.entity_id
_entity_poly.type
_entity_poly.pdbx_seq_one_letter_code
_entity_poly.pdbx_strand_id
1 'polypeptide(L)'
;MSQMGSLVTAATAETRRAVEPALDRDWDVAAGELDWSCRATAAHIADDLFSYASQVVAHPAAGYLPIEAVIEPGASPEALLQSVVMCGELLRLAVAAGSPDVRAWHPYGVSDPDGFAAMGIVEVLVHTYDITRGLALDWAPPAALCAPVLARLFPDAPAGDPSAALLWCTGRIALPDRPRLQQWRWDSSVAPS
;
A
#
# COMPACT_ATOMS: atom_id res chain seq x y z
N MET A 1 20.03 2.42 4.59
CA MET A 1 18.57 2.36 4.35
C MET A 1 18.29 1.05 3.67
N SER A 2 17.31 0.28 4.14
CA SER A 2 16.94 -0.99 3.51
C SER A 2 16.38 -0.75 2.10
N GLN A 3 16.49 -1.75 1.25
CA GLN A 3 15.94 -1.71 -0.12
C GLN A 3 14.43 -1.46 -0.07
N MET A 4 13.70 -2.06 0.87
CA MET A 4 12.25 -1.90 0.98
C MET A 4 11.84 -0.46 1.33
N GLY A 5 12.56 0.21 2.23
CA GLY A 5 12.28 1.61 2.57
C GLY A 5 12.31 2.53 1.34
N SER A 6 13.32 2.40 0.46
CA SER A 6 13.37 3.21 -0.78
C SER A 6 12.22 2.95 -1.74
N LEU A 7 11.67 1.73 -1.73
CA LEU A 7 10.56 1.36 -2.61
C LEU A 7 9.24 2.03 -2.17
N VAL A 8 9.10 2.42 -0.90
CA VAL A 8 7.96 3.21 -0.43
C VAL A 8 7.88 4.56 -1.17
N THR A 9 8.99 5.30 -1.24
CA THR A 9 9.06 6.57 -2.00
C THR A 9 8.80 6.35 -3.48
N ALA A 10 9.36 5.29 -4.06
CA ALA A 10 9.13 4.98 -5.47
C ALA A 10 7.65 4.66 -5.74
N ALA A 11 6.99 3.93 -4.86
CA ALA A 11 5.57 3.60 -4.97
C ALA A 11 4.67 4.84 -4.85
N THR A 12 4.89 5.73 -3.88
CA THR A 12 4.05 6.94 -3.73
C THR A 12 4.30 7.96 -4.84
N ALA A 13 5.53 8.07 -5.34
CA ALA A 13 5.83 8.87 -6.53
C ALA A 13 5.12 8.31 -7.78
N GLU A 14 5.11 6.98 -7.93
CA GLU A 14 4.39 6.30 -9.00
C GLU A 14 2.87 6.53 -8.91
N THR A 15 2.29 6.48 -7.71
CA THR A 15 0.87 6.84 -7.51
C THR A 15 0.59 8.23 -8.04
N ARG A 16 1.34 9.25 -7.59
CA ARG A 16 1.16 10.62 -8.08
C ARG A 16 1.22 10.69 -9.60
N ARG A 17 2.23 10.07 -10.20
CA ARG A 17 2.41 10.03 -11.67
C ARG A 17 1.22 9.37 -12.38
N ALA A 18 0.69 8.29 -11.82
CA ALA A 18 -0.40 7.52 -12.41
C ALA A 18 -1.72 8.30 -12.43
N VAL A 19 -2.03 9.04 -11.36
CA VAL A 19 -3.30 9.78 -11.22
C VAL A 19 -3.26 11.25 -11.64
N GLU A 20 -2.07 11.83 -11.87
CA GLU A 20 -1.90 13.21 -12.35
C GLU A 20 -2.80 13.57 -13.56
N PRO A 21 -3.02 12.69 -14.57
CA PRO A 21 -3.91 12.98 -15.69
C PRO A 21 -5.41 13.09 -15.35
N ALA A 22 -5.81 12.84 -14.09
CA ALA A 22 -7.19 12.81 -13.64
C ALA A 22 -7.46 13.67 -12.39
N LEU A 23 -6.61 14.65 -12.10
CA LEU A 23 -6.80 15.55 -10.95
C LEU A 23 -8.03 16.44 -11.06
N ASP A 24 -8.48 16.72 -12.29
CA ASP A 24 -9.66 17.53 -12.60
C ASP A 24 -10.96 16.71 -12.70
N ARG A 25 -10.87 15.37 -12.60
CA ARG A 25 -12.03 14.47 -12.63
C ARG A 25 -12.75 14.46 -11.28
N ASP A 26 -13.95 13.90 -11.29
CA ASP A 26 -14.69 13.62 -10.06
C ASP A 26 -14.02 12.48 -9.27
N TRP A 27 -13.57 12.77 -8.05
CA TRP A 27 -12.93 11.80 -7.14
C TRP A 27 -13.92 11.17 -6.16
N ASP A 28 -15.18 11.59 -6.17
CA ASP A 28 -16.22 11.03 -5.32
C ASP A 28 -16.91 9.81 -5.97
N VAL A 29 -16.52 9.46 -7.21
CA VAL A 29 -16.86 8.18 -7.85
C VAL A 29 -16.16 7.00 -7.17
N ALA A 30 -16.75 5.82 -7.29
CA ALA A 30 -16.19 4.57 -6.75
C ALA A 30 -14.78 4.28 -7.29
N ALA A 31 -13.88 3.79 -6.43
CA ALA A 31 -12.54 3.34 -6.77
C ALA A 31 -12.60 1.91 -7.35
N GLY A 32 -12.82 1.81 -8.65
CA GLY A 32 -12.89 0.53 -9.34
C GLY A 32 -14.12 -0.27 -8.89
N GLU A 33 -13.90 -1.38 -8.21
CA GLU A 33 -14.97 -2.23 -7.65
C GLU A 33 -15.19 -2.04 -6.14
N LEU A 34 -14.47 -1.10 -5.50
CA LEU A 34 -14.66 -0.81 -4.09
C LEU A 34 -15.93 0.02 -3.86
N ASP A 35 -16.55 -0.16 -2.69
CA ASP A 35 -17.64 0.72 -2.21
C ASP A 35 -17.14 2.13 -1.85
N TRP A 36 -15.83 2.29 -1.71
CA TRP A 36 -15.18 3.56 -1.38
C TRP A 36 -14.95 4.41 -2.62
N SER A 37 -15.02 5.73 -2.46
CA SER A 37 -14.65 6.64 -3.55
C SER A 37 -13.15 6.68 -3.78
N CYS A 38 -12.72 7.20 -4.93
CA CYS A 38 -11.30 7.45 -5.22
C CYS A 38 -10.65 8.34 -4.15
N ARG A 39 -11.37 9.36 -3.69
CA ARG A 39 -10.97 10.22 -2.57
C ARG A 39 -10.80 9.45 -1.27
N ALA A 40 -11.81 8.68 -0.86
CA ALA A 40 -11.77 7.91 0.38
C ALA A 40 -10.63 6.89 0.35
N THR A 41 -10.43 6.25 -0.81
CA THR A 41 -9.36 5.28 -1.03
C THR A 41 -7.97 5.92 -0.94
N ALA A 42 -7.77 7.11 -1.49
CA ALA A 42 -6.51 7.84 -1.34
C ALA A 42 -6.26 8.33 0.10
N ALA A 43 -7.31 8.72 0.82
CA ALA A 43 -7.21 9.05 2.24
C ALA A 43 -6.82 7.82 3.08
N HIS A 44 -7.41 6.67 2.79
CA HIS A 44 -7.04 5.38 3.39
C HIS A 44 -5.56 5.04 3.18
N ILE A 45 -5.03 5.20 1.96
CA ILE A 45 -3.58 5.01 1.71
C ILE A 45 -2.73 5.91 2.63
N ALA A 46 -3.09 7.19 2.76
CA ALA A 46 -2.34 8.12 3.61
C ALA A 46 -2.37 7.71 5.09
N ASP A 47 -3.52 7.24 5.58
CA ASP A 47 -3.68 6.76 6.95
C ASP A 47 -2.94 5.46 7.21
N ASP A 48 -2.99 4.47 6.31
CA ASP A 48 -2.23 3.23 6.44
C ASP A 48 -0.72 3.50 6.53
N LEU A 49 -0.19 4.36 5.67
CA LEU A 49 1.23 4.73 5.69
C LEU A 49 1.61 5.43 7.00
N PHE A 50 0.79 6.36 7.49
CA PHE A 50 0.98 7.02 8.78
C PHE A 50 0.92 6.04 9.95
N SER A 51 -0.08 5.16 9.96
CA SER A 51 -0.28 4.15 10.99
C SER A 51 0.89 3.17 11.01
N TYR A 52 1.37 2.71 9.86
CA TYR A 52 2.53 1.81 9.77
C TYR A 52 3.82 2.49 10.24
N ALA A 53 4.03 3.76 9.89
CA ALA A 53 5.14 4.53 10.42
C ALA A 53 5.09 4.60 11.96
N SER A 54 3.89 4.83 12.51
CA SER A 54 3.65 4.89 13.94
C SER A 54 3.91 3.55 14.65
N GLN A 55 3.50 2.43 14.05
CA GLN A 55 3.83 1.09 14.57
C GLN A 55 5.33 0.83 14.57
N VAL A 56 6.04 1.23 13.51
CA VAL A 56 7.50 1.11 13.39
C VAL A 56 8.25 2.01 14.37
N VAL A 57 7.67 3.13 14.82
CA VAL A 57 8.31 3.99 15.82
C VAL A 57 8.03 3.53 17.26
N ALA A 58 6.79 3.10 17.53
CA ALA A 58 6.34 2.82 18.90
C ALA A 58 6.45 1.35 19.32
N HIS A 59 6.55 0.44 18.36
CA HIS A 59 6.66 -1.01 18.56
C HIS A 59 5.59 -1.60 19.50
N PRO A 60 4.29 -1.28 19.33
CA PRO A 60 3.27 -1.80 20.22
C PRO A 60 3.18 -3.33 20.11
N ALA A 61 3.02 -3.98 21.27
CA ALA A 61 2.87 -5.43 21.35
C ALA A 61 1.50 -5.93 20.90
N ALA A 62 0.48 -5.06 20.89
CA ALA A 62 -0.87 -5.38 20.47
C ALA A 62 -1.62 -4.11 20.02
N GLY A 63 -2.39 -4.25 18.95
CA GLY A 63 -3.23 -3.19 18.41
C GLY A 63 -2.47 -2.10 17.65
N TYR A 64 -3.21 -1.33 16.86
CA TYR A 64 -2.73 -0.04 16.38
C TYR A 64 -2.70 0.96 17.52
N LEU A 65 -1.80 1.93 17.43
CA LEU A 65 -1.90 3.12 18.25
C LEU A 65 -3.24 3.83 17.99
N PRO A 66 -3.86 4.47 19.01
CA PRO A 66 -5.15 5.13 18.87
C PRO A 66 -4.98 6.53 18.24
N ILE A 67 -4.34 6.60 17.07
CA ILE A 67 -4.10 7.80 16.28
C ILE A 67 -4.29 7.46 14.81
N GLU A 68 -4.79 8.42 14.04
CA GLU A 68 -5.06 8.29 12.60
C GLU A 68 -4.68 9.59 11.88
N ALA A 69 -4.35 9.48 10.60
CA ALA A 69 -4.21 10.62 9.72
C ALA A 69 -5.57 10.94 9.09
N VAL A 70 -6.17 12.05 9.52
CA VAL A 70 -7.43 12.53 8.95
C VAL A 70 -7.15 13.57 7.87
N ILE A 71 -7.66 13.34 6.67
CA ILE A 71 -7.60 14.32 5.58
C ILE A 71 -8.67 15.39 5.80
N GLU A 72 -8.28 16.65 5.63
CA GLU A 72 -9.17 17.78 5.78
C GLU A 72 -10.35 17.70 4.79
N PRO A 73 -11.61 17.89 5.25
CA PRO A 73 -12.76 17.99 4.37
C PRO A 73 -12.56 19.11 3.33
N GLY A 74 -12.74 18.76 2.05
CA GLY A 74 -12.57 19.72 0.94
C GLY A 74 -11.15 19.86 0.42
N ALA A 75 -10.17 19.11 0.93
CA ALA A 75 -8.85 19.02 0.32
C ALA A 75 -8.97 18.66 -1.18
N SER A 76 -8.25 19.38 -2.04
CA SER A 76 -8.21 19.06 -3.47
C SER A 76 -7.55 17.69 -3.68
N PRO A 77 -7.86 16.99 -4.80
CA PRO A 77 -7.13 15.77 -5.19
C PRO A 77 -5.61 15.92 -5.15
N GLU A 78 -5.09 17.06 -5.59
CA GLU A 78 -3.65 17.35 -5.56
C GLU A 78 -3.11 17.41 -4.12
N ALA A 79 -3.79 18.13 -3.22
CA ALA A 79 -3.38 18.24 -1.82
C ALA A 79 -3.47 16.88 -1.10
N LEU A 80 -4.50 16.09 -1.41
CA LEU A 80 -4.62 14.71 -0.90
C LEU A 80 -3.45 13.82 -1.36
N LEU A 81 -3.04 13.90 -2.62
CA LEU A 81 -1.86 13.17 -3.09
C LEU A 81 -0.56 13.66 -2.45
N GLN A 82 -0.44 14.95 -2.13
CA GLN A 82 0.68 15.44 -1.34
C GLN A 82 0.71 14.79 0.05
N SER A 83 -0.44 14.62 0.70
CA SER A 83 -0.55 13.90 1.98
C SER A 83 -0.13 12.43 1.85
N VAL A 84 -0.55 11.72 0.80
CA VAL A 84 -0.09 10.33 0.52
C VAL A 84 1.43 10.26 0.40
N VAL A 85 2.04 11.15 -0.38
CA VAL A 85 3.50 11.19 -0.55
C VAL A 85 4.21 11.50 0.76
N MET A 86 3.69 12.44 1.54
CA MET A 86 4.23 12.81 2.85
C MET A 86 4.16 11.65 3.84
N CYS A 87 3.02 10.95 3.96
CA CYS A 87 2.89 9.79 4.83
C CYS A 87 3.80 8.63 4.39
N GLY A 88 4.00 8.44 3.08
CA GLY A 88 4.98 7.48 2.57
C GLY A 88 6.41 7.83 2.99
N GLU A 89 6.76 9.12 3.00
CA GLU A 89 8.04 9.59 3.49
C GLU A 89 8.20 9.39 5.01
N LEU A 90 7.13 9.58 5.79
CA LEU A 90 7.14 9.24 7.22
C LEU A 90 7.44 7.75 7.44
N LEU A 91 6.78 6.86 6.70
CA LEU A 91 7.04 5.42 6.78
C LEU A 91 8.49 5.10 6.39
N ARG A 92 8.99 5.67 5.30
CA ARG A 92 10.39 5.47 4.89
C ARG A 92 11.35 5.92 6.00
N LEU A 93 11.13 7.09 6.59
CA LEU A 93 11.99 7.62 7.65
C LEU A 93 11.96 6.75 8.91
N ALA A 94 10.77 6.30 9.32
CA ALA A 94 10.61 5.37 10.43
C ALA A 94 11.39 4.06 10.19
N VAL A 95 11.25 3.48 8.99
CA VAL A 95 11.95 2.25 8.60
C VAL A 95 13.46 2.45 8.53
N ALA A 96 13.92 3.61 8.04
CA ALA A 96 15.34 3.92 7.97
C ALA A 96 15.98 4.13 9.35
N ALA A 97 15.21 4.59 10.34
CA ALA A 97 15.68 4.81 11.71
C ALA A 97 15.56 3.56 12.60
N GLY A 98 14.64 2.65 12.28
CA GLY A 98 14.38 1.43 13.06
C GLY A 98 15.49 0.38 12.97
N SER A 99 15.74 -0.32 14.08
CA SER A 99 16.58 -1.53 14.07
C SER A 99 15.84 -2.68 13.34
N PRO A 100 16.53 -3.53 12.58
CA PRO A 100 15.91 -4.74 11.98
C PRO A 100 15.35 -5.72 13.02
N ASP A 101 15.75 -5.61 14.29
CA ASP A 101 15.24 -6.43 15.39
C ASP A 101 13.92 -5.93 15.97
N VAL A 102 13.46 -4.75 15.53
CA VAL A 102 12.15 -4.21 15.92
C VAL A 102 11.04 -5.18 15.54
N ARG A 103 10.09 -5.37 16.45
CA ARG A 103 8.88 -6.14 16.22
C ARG A 103 7.68 -5.32 16.67
N ALA A 104 6.74 -5.10 15.76
CA ALA A 104 5.50 -4.39 16.05
C ALA A 104 4.30 -5.18 15.55
N TRP A 105 3.18 -5.00 16.24
CA TRP A 105 1.94 -5.71 15.95
C TRP A 105 1.28 -5.22 14.66
N HIS A 106 0.74 -6.15 13.89
CA HIS A 106 -0.19 -5.95 12.78
C HIS A 106 -1.17 -7.15 12.78
N PRO A 107 -2.46 -6.98 12.40
CA PRO A 107 -3.45 -8.06 12.45
C PRO A 107 -3.07 -9.31 11.63
N TYR A 108 -2.22 -9.16 10.61
CA TYR A 108 -1.76 -10.26 9.75
C TYR A 108 -0.33 -10.76 10.05
N GLY A 109 0.23 -10.39 11.21
CA GLY A 109 1.51 -10.92 11.67
C GLY A 109 2.39 -9.86 12.32
N VAL A 110 3.12 -10.25 13.38
CA VAL A 110 4.12 -9.38 14.02
C VAL A 110 5.28 -9.17 13.05
N SER A 111 5.53 -7.90 12.71
CA SER A 111 6.43 -7.55 11.61
C SER A 111 7.61 -6.71 12.06
N ASP A 112 8.67 -6.75 11.25
CA ASP A 112 9.83 -5.86 11.28
C ASP A 112 9.60 -4.61 10.42
N PRO A 113 10.50 -3.60 10.48
CA PRO A 113 10.37 -2.39 9.67
C PRO A 113 10.25 -2.66 8.16
N ASP A 114 11.00 -3.63 7.62
CA ASP A 114 10.92 -3.98 6.20
C ASP A 114 9.57 -4.61 5.82
N GLY A 115 8.96 -5.41 6.71
CA GLY A 115 7.60 -5.88 6.49
C GLY A 115 6.55 -4.77 6.53
N PHE A 116 6.70 -3.75 7.40
CA PHE A 116 5.82 -2.57 7.37
C PHE A 116 6.01 -1.74 6.10
N ALA A 117 7.24 -1.58 5.61
CA ALA A 117 7.49 -0.97 4.31
C ALA A 117 6.81 -1.76 3.18
N ALA A 118 6.92 -3.09 3.20
CA ALA A 118 6.29 -3.95 2.20
C ALA A 118 4.75 -3.84 2.23
N MET A 119 4.14 -3.81 3.43
CA MET A 119 2.69 -3.63 3.57
C MET A 119 2.25 -2.27 3.01
N GLY A 120 2.96 -1.19 3.35
CA GLY A 120 2.68 0.14 2.80
C GLY A 120 2.78 0.20 1.27
N ILE A 121 3.74 -0.52 0.67
CA ILE A 121 3.84 -0.60 -0.80
C ILE A 121 2.65 -1.37 -1.40
N VAL A 122 2.18 -2.46 -0.77
CA VAL A 122 0.98 -3.17 -1.22
C VAL A 122 -0.23 -2.26 -1.20
N GLU A 123 -0.47 -1.56 -0.08
CA GLU A 123 -1.57 -0.60 0.06
C GLU A 123 -1.51 0.46 -1.04
N VAL A 124 -0.35 1.08 -1.22
CA VAL A 124 -0.14 2.11 -2.26
C VAL A 124 -0.44 1.55 -3.65
N LEU A 125 0.15 0.43 -4.05
CA LEU A 125 0.03 -0.09 -5.42
C LEU A 125 -1.38 -0.58 -5.73
N VAL A 126 -1.98 -1.32 -4.80
CA VAL A 126 -3.28 -1.95 -5.00
C VAL A 126 -4.39 -0.90 -5.01
N HIS A 127 -4.33 0.07 -4.09
CA HIS A 127 -5.33 1.13 -4.08
C HIS A 127 -5.11 2.20 -5.15
N THR A 128 -3.87 2.39 -5.64
CA THR A 128 -3.66 3.15 -6.89
C THR A 128 -4.32 2.44 -8.07
N TYR A 129 -4.27 1.12 -8.14
CA TYR A 129 -4.99 0.36 -9.17
C TYR A 129 -6.51 0.61 -9.05
N ASP A 130 -7.07 0.49 -7.84
CA ASP A 130 -8.49 0.74 -7.60
C ASP A 130 -8.89 2.18 -8.02
N ILE A 131 -8.11 3.19 -7.63
CA ILE A 131 -8.35 4.60 -7.99
C ILE A 131 -8.26 4.81 -9.50
N THR A 132 -7.20 4.32 -10.15
CA THR A 132 -7.01 4.50 -11.60
C THR A 132 -8.13 3.83 -12.40
N ARG A 133 -8.63 2.67 -11.94
CA ARG A 133 -9.83 2.04 -12.52
C ARG A 133 -11.09 2.90 -12.36
N GLY A 134 -11.33 3.43 -11.16
CA GLY A 134 -12.46 4.33 -10.89
C GLY A 134 -12.42 5.62 -11.72
N LEU A 135 -11.23 6.16 -11.91
CA LEU A 135 -10.98 7.35 -12.72
C LEU A 135 -10.84 7.06 -14.21
N ALA A 136 -11.07 5.82 -14.69
CA ALA A 136 -10.93 5.43 -16.09
C ALA A 136 -9.55 5.75 -16.70
N LEU A 137 -8.49 5.38 -15.99
CA LEU A 137 -7.10 5.39 -16.43
C LEU A 137 -6.61 3.95 -16.65
N ASP A 138 -5.86 3.74 -17.72
CA ASP A 138 -5.22 2.45 -18.00
C ASP A 138 -3.87 2.40 -17.29
N TRP A 139 -3.84 1.75 -16.12
CA TRP A 139 -2.65 1.62 -15.30
C TRP A 139 -2.62 0.25 -14.62
N ALA A 140 -1.42 -0.29 -14.47
CA ALA A 140 -1.13 -1.49 -13.70
C ALA A 140 0.11 -1.24 -12.83
N PRO A 141 0.20 -1.85 -11.63
CA PRO A 141 1.30 -1.61 -10.73
C PRO A 141 2.62 -2.07 -11.35
N PRO A 142 3.73 -1.29 -11.30
CA PRO A 142 4.99 -1.69 -11.93
C PRO A 142 5.56 -2.98 -11.34
N ALA A 143 5.96 -3.92 -12.20
CA ALA A 143 6.49 -5.23 -11.78
C ALA A 143 7.70 -5.13 -10.83
N ALA A 144 8.54 -4.11 -11.01
CA ALA A 144 9.72 -3.86 -10.17
C ALA A 144 9.36 -3.48 -8.73
N LEU A 145 8.17 -2.91 -8.49
CA LEU A 145 7.65 -2.63 -7.15
C LEU A 145 6.88 -3.82 -6.59
N CYS A 146 6.22 -4.60 -7.46
CA CYS A 146 5.44 -5.79 -7.07
C CYS A 146 6.31 -6.97 -6.62
N ALA A 147 7.42 -7.25 -7.32
CA ALA A 147 8.21 -8.45 -7.05
C ALA A 147 8.78 -8.52 -5.62
N PRO A 148 9.37 -7.46 -5.05
CA PRO A 148 9.88 -7.49 -3.68
C PRO A 148 8.77 -7.67 -2.62
N VAL A 149 7.59 -7.07 -2.82
CA VAL A 149 6.48 -7.22 -1.87
C VAL A 149 5.85 -8.61 -1.94
N LEU A 150 5.72 -9.18 -3.14
CA LEU A 150 5.28 -10.56 -3.31
C LEU A 150 6.19 -11.53 -2.57
N ALA A 151 7.50 -11.38 -2.77
CA ALA A 151 8.49 -12.22 -2.07
C ALA A 151 8.43 -12.07 -0.54
N ARG A 152 8.09 -10.88 -0.03
CA ARG A 152 8.05 -10.61 1.42
C ARG A 152 6.75 -11.03 2.11
N LEU A 153 5.62 -10.93 1.41
CA LEU A 153 4.28 -10.96 2.03
C LEU A 153 3.37 -12.07 1.49
N PHE A 154 3.69 -12.65 0.33
CA PHE A 154 2.87 -13.64 -0.36
C PHE A 154 3.70 -14.87 -0.73
N PRO A 155 4.04 -15.74 0.24
CA PRO A 155 4.90 -16.91 0.00
C PRO A 155 4.31 -17.88 -1.05
N ASP A 156 2.98 -17.88 -1.20
CA ASP A 156 2.25 -18.72 -2.16
C ASP A 156 1.88 -17.97 -3.46
N ALA A 157 2.50 -16.82 -3.72
CA ALA A 157 2.24 -16.05 -4.94
C ALA A 157 2.52 -16.90 -6.20
N PRO A 158 1.64 -16.84 -7.23
CA PRO A 158 1.87 -17.56 -8.47
C PRO A 158 3.11 -16.99 -9.18
N ALA A 159 3.88 -17.89 -9.81
CA ALA A 159 4.96 -17.48 -10.70
C ALA A 159 4.41 -16.77 -11.94
N GLY A 160 5.24 -15.93 -12.58
CA GLY A 160 4.89 -15.21 -13.80
C GLY A 160 5.12 -13.71 -13.66
N ASP A 161 4.25 -12.92 -14.29
CA ASP A 161 4.29 -11.46 -14.22
C ASP A 161 3.97 -10.95 -12.80
N PRO A 162 4.88 -10.23 -12.12
CA PRO A 162 4.67 -9.76 -10.76
C PRO A 162 3.47 -8.82 -10.60
N SER A 163 3.15 -8.01 -11.61
CA SER A 163 2.01 -7.10 -11.57
C SER A 163 0.69 -7.87 -11.54
N ALA A 164 0.51 -8.81 -12.46
CA ALA A 164 -0.65 -9.70 -12.48
C ALA A 164 -0.73 -10.58 -11.23
N ALA A 165 0.41 -11.10 -10.74
CA ALA A 165 0.45 -11.90 -9.53
C ALA A 165 -0.02 -11.10 -8.30
N LEU A 166 0.44 -9.85 -8.13
CA LEU A 166 -0.01 -8.98 -7.03
C LEU A 166 -1.51 -8.71 -7.10
N LEU A 167 -2.02 -8.32 -8.27
CA LEU A 167 -3.45 -8.06 -8.46
C LEU A 167 -4.32 -9.31 -8.23
N TRP A 168 -3.82 -10.50 -8.57
CA TRP A 168 -4.52 -11.75 -8.27
C TRP A 168 -4.47 -12.08 -6.78
N CYS A 169 -3.30 -11.97 -6.14
CA CYS A 169 -3.11 -12.21 -4.71
C CYS A 169 -3.99 -11.29 -3.84
N THR A 170 -4.35 -10.11 -4.34
CA THR A 170 -5.24 -9.16 -3.65
C THR A 170 -6.66 -9.16 -4.22
N GLY A 171 -7.05 -10.17 -4.99
CA GLY A 171 -8.44 -10.38 -5.42
C GLY A 171 -8.98 -9.38 -6.44
N ARG A 172 -8.12 -8.61 -7.13
CA ARG A 172 -8.53 -7.63 -8.16
C ARG A 172 -8.78 -8.29 -9.51
N ILE A 173 -8.03 -9.33 -9.86
CA ILE A 173 -8.15 -10.00 -11.17
C ILE A 173 -8.19 -11.53 -11.07
N ALA A 174 -8.66 -12.18 -12.13
CA ALA A 174 -8.40 -13.60 -12.40
C ALA A 174 -7.10 -13.74 -13.22
N LEU A 175 -6.47 -14.90 -13.14
CA LEU A 175 -5.39 -15.32 -14.06
C LEU A 175 -5.95 -16.41 -15.00
N PRO A 176 -5.31 -16.71 -16.15
CA PRO A 176 -5.83 -17.68 -17.12
C PRO A 176 -6.29 -19.01 -16.52
N ASP A 177 -5.52 -19.55 -15.57
CA ASP A 177 -5.79 -20.84 -14.92
C ASP A 177 -6.24 -20.70 -13.45
N ARG A 178 -6.54 -19.48 -12.98
CA ARG A 178 -6.89 -19.22 -11.57
C ARG A 178 -8.06 -18.24 -11.48
N PRO A 179 -9.20 -18.64 -10.88
CA PRO A 179 -10.28 -17.71 -10.66
C PRO A 179 -9.83 -16.58 -9.72
N ARG A 180 -10.51 -15.44 -9.82
CA ARG A 180 -10.30 -14.30 -8.91
C ARG A 180 -10.59 -14.72 -7.47
N LEU A 181 -9.70 -14.38 -6.55
CA LEU A 181 -9.91 -14.61 -5.12
C LEU A 181 -11.09 -13.78 -4.60
N GLN A 182 -11.94 -14.40 -3.78
CA GLN A 182 -13.05 -13.72 -3.10
C GLN A 182 -12.64 -13.17 -1.73
N GLN A 183 -11.60 -13.78 -1.14
CA GLN A 183 -11.00 -13.37 0.12
C GLN A 183 -9.49 -13.51 -0.02
N TRP A 184 -8.76 -12.60 0.59
CA TRP A 184 -7.31 -12.56 0.53
C TRP A 184 -6.75 -11.95 1.81
N ARG A 185 -5.50 -12.29 2.10
CA ARG A 185 -4.67 -11.66 3.14
C ARG A 185 -3.20 -11.87 2.75
N TRP A 186 -2.33 -10.97 3.17
CA TRP A 186 -0.90 -11.25 3.21
C TRP A 186 -0.51 -11.94 4.54
N ASP A 187 0.74 -12.41 4.62
CA ASP A 187 1.40 -12.76 5.87
C ASP A 187 2.54 -11.76 6.14
N SER A 188 2.39 -10.93 7.17
CA SER A 188 3.40 -9.92 7.53
C SER A 188 4.42 -10.42 8.55
N SER A 189 4.26 -11.65 9.04
CA SER A 189 5.13 -12.23 10.05
C SER A 189 6.58 -12.23 9.58
N VAL A 190 7.51 -11.98 10.51
CA VAL A 190 8.94 -12.19 10.22
C VAL A 190 9.18 -13.69 10.07
N ALA A 191 9.80 -14.08 8.95
CA ALA A 191 10.13 -15.48 8.71
C ALA A 191 11.06 -16.00 9.82
N PRO A 192 10.87 -17.24 10.29
CA PRO A 192 11.81 -17.85 11.22
C PRO A 192 13.19 -17.97 10.56
N SER A 193 14.22 -17.54 11.28
CA SER A 193 15.63 -17.67 10.90
C SER A 193 16.11 -19.11 10.87
#